data_AF-A0AA37IH18-F1
#
_entry.id   AF-A0AA37IH18-F1
#
_cell.length_a   1.000
_cell.length_b   1.000
_cell.length_c   1.000
_cell.angle_alpha   90.00
_cell.angle_beta   90.00
_cell.angle_gamma   90.00
#
_symmetry.space_group_name_H-M   'P 1'
#
loop_
_entity.id
_entity.type
_entity.pdbx_description
1 polymer ?
#
loop_
_entity_poly.entity_id
_entity_poly.type
_entity_poly.pdbx_seq_one_letter_code
_entity_poly.pdbx_strand_id
1 'polypeptide(L)'
;MNQLDIVRNHKAVFKHGLGNFEGRFPFAQIVPSAVDAVVSHQWEIPQNYVYYEALYGGYPLIHNSHLIGDCGYRYHDFDCEEGGRVLLRAFAEHDANLDSYLATAKKFLHTLDPENEQNVRSYTEAIEAVYARA
;
A
#
# COMPACT_ATOMS: atom_id res chain seq x y z
N MET A 1 7.49 -18.92 -7.73
CA MET A 1 6.93 -17.63 -8.20
C MET A 1 7.74 -17.24 -9.43
N ASN A 2 7.13 -17.21 -10.61
CA ASN A 2 7.85 -16.89 -11.84
C ASN A 2 8.06 -15.37 -11.90
N GLN A 3 9.31 -14.92 -11.87
CA GLN A 3 9.65 -13.54 -12.22
C GLN A 3 9.08 -13.22 -13.61
N LEU A 4 8.56 -12.00 -13.80
CA LEU A 4 8.07 -11.51 -15.09
C LEU A 4 9.17 -11.66 -16.15
N ASP A 5 8.78 -11.94 -17.40
CA ASP A 5 9.73 -12.13 -18.51
C ASP A 5 10.65 -10.92 -18.74
N ILE A 6 10.22 -9.73 -18.33
CA ILE A 6 11.02 -8.50 -18.40
C ILE A 6 12.23 -8.55 -17.45
N VAL A 7 12.09 -9.23 -16.31
CA VAL A 7 13.14 -9.44 -15.30
C VAL A 7 14.02 -10.61 -15.72
N ARG A 8 13.41 -11.74 -16.10
CA ARG A 8 14.13 -12.96 -16.51
C ARG A 8 15.04 -12.77 -17.72
N ASN A 9 14.59 -11.97 -18.69
CA ASN A 9 15.33 -11.74 -19.93
C ASN A 9 16.17 -10.45 -19.90
N HIS A 10 16.37 -9.82 -18.73
CA HIS A 10 17.06 -8.54 -18.57
C HIS A 10 16.53 -7.44 -19.52
N LYS A 11 15.23 -7.47 -19.86
CA LYS A 11 14.63 -6.53 -20.82
C LYS A 11 14.31 -5.18 -20.19
N ALA A 12 14.29 -5.09 -18.86
CA ALA A 12 14.33 -3.83 -18.15
C ALA A 12 15.77 -3.56 -17.69
N VAL A 13 16.42 -2.62 -18.38
CA VAL A 13 17.76 -2.12 -18.03
C VAL A 13 17.59 -0.77 -17.36
N PHE A 14 17.88 -0.69 -16.07
CA PHE A 14 18.02 0.59 -15.40
C PHE A 14 19.34 1.21 -15.83
N LYS A 15 19.27 2.31 -16.58
CA LYS A 15 20.47 3.05 -16.97
C LYS A 15 21.20 3.52 -15.71
N HIS A 16 22.53 3.40 -15.72
CA HIS A 16 23.41 3.89 -14.65
C HIS A 16 23.19 3.25 -13.26
N GLY A 17 22.60 2.04 -13.19
CA GLY A 17 22.42 1.33 -11.91
C GLY A 17 21.37 1.96 -10.99
N LEU A 18 20.43 2.74 -11.54
CA LEU A 18 19.40 3.47 -10.79
C LEU A 18 18.21 2.61 -10.34
N GLY A 19 18.26 1.29 -10.52
CA GLY A 19 17.20 0.38 -10.09
C GLY A 19 17.60 -1.07 -10.24
N ASN A 20 16.94 -1.93 -9.47
CA ASN A 20 17.14 -3.37 -9.43
C ASN A 20 15.79 -4.09 -9.40
N PHE A 21 15.78 -5.36 -9.79
CA PHE A 21 14.63 -6.25 -9.58
C PHE A 21 15.00 -7.29 -8.54
N GLU A 22 14.29 -7.27 -7.43
CA GLU A 22 14.55 -8.15 -6.31
C GLU A 22 13.54 -9.29 -6.22
N GLY A 23 13.94 -10.34 -5.51
CA GLY A 23 13.03 -11.43 -5.12
C GLY A 23 11.95 -10.97 -4.11
N ARG A 24 11.14 -11.92 -3.64
CA ARG A 24 10.20 -11.65 -2.56
C ARG A 24 10.94 -11.67 -1.22
N PHE A 25 10.92 -10.55 -0.53
CA PHE A 25 11.43 -10.40 0.83
C PHE A 25 10.32 -9.98 1.79
N PRO A 26 10.40 -10.34 3.07
CA PRO A 26 9.51 -9.81 4.09
C PRO A 26 9.67 -8.28 4.19
N PHE A 27 8.55 -7.55 4.18
CA PHE A 27 8.54 -6.08 4.23
C PHE A 27 9.36 -5.54 5.41
N ALA A 28 9.11 -6.10 6.61
CA ALA A 28 9.77 -5.72 7.85
C ALA A 28 11.30 -5.93 7.86
N GLN A 29 11.86 -6.70 6.92
CA GLN A 29 13.31 -6.90 6.83
C GLN A 29 14.00 -5.84 5.96
N ILE A 30 13.30 -5.33 4.94
CA ILE A 30 13.90 -4.46 3.92
C ILE A 30 13.55 -3.00 4.15
N VAL A 31 12.29 -2.71 4.41
CA VAL A 31 11.80 -1.32 4.40
C VAL A 31 12.41 -0.47 5.52
N PRO A 32 12.52 -0.95 6.78
CA PRO A 32 13.06 -0.12 7.85
C PRO A 32 14.52 0.32 7.68
N SER A 33 15.31 -0.39 6.86
CA SER A 33 16.76 -0.17 6.74
C SER A 33 17.19 0.40 5.40
N ALA A 34 16.35 0.35 4.37
CA ALA A 34 16.78 0.59 2.99
C ALA A 34 15.77 1.33 2.11
N VAL A 35 14.63 1.79 2.64
CA VAL A 35 13.56 2.37 1.83
C VAL A 35 13.07 3.70 2.42
N ASP A 36 13.15 4.77 1.63
CA ASP A 36 12.62 6.08 1.99
C ASP A 36 11.13 6.24 1.64
N ALA A 37 10.65 5.54 0.61
CA ALA A 37 9.25 5.60 0.17
C ALA A 37 8.78 4.30 -0.49
N VAL A 38 7.49 3.99 -0.31
CA VAL A 38 6.84 2.82 -0.92
C VAL A 38 5.95 3.31 -2.06
N VAL A 39 6.34 3.04 -3.30
CA VAL A 39 5.52 3.32 -4.48
C VAL A 39 4.83 2.04 -4.93
N SER A 40 3.50 2.06 -4.98
CA SER A 40 2.71 0.92 -5.40
C SER A 40 1.66 1.29 -6.44
N HIS A 41 1.51 0.43 -7.43
CA HIS A 41 0.48 0.52 -8.45
C HIS A 41 -0.29 -0.79 -8.47
N GLN A 42 -1.61 -0.71 -8.58
CA GLN A 42 -2.46 -1.89 -8.75
C GLN A 42 -3.39 -1.73 -9.95
N TRP A 43 -3.74 -2.88 -10.52
CA TRP A 43 -4.86 -3.04 -11.44
C TRP A 43 -5.71 -4.21 -10.95
N GLU A 44 -7.00 -3.97 -10.71
CA GLU A 44 -7.98 -4.93 -10.19
C GLU A 44 -7.69 -5.51 -8.78
N ILE A 45 -6.68 -4.99 -8.08
CA ILE A 45 -6.31 -5.41 -6.72
C ILE A 45 -6.19 -4.18 -5.81
N PRO A 46 -7.28 -3.40 -5.62
CA PRO A 46 -7.24 -2.17 -4.82
C PRO A 46 -7.04 -2.43 -3.32
N GLN A 47 -7.18 -3.66 -2.83
CA GLN A 47 -7.02 -4.01 -1.42
C GLN A 47 -5.75 -4.84 -1.18
N ASN A 48 -4.58 -4.21 -1.30
CA ASN A 48 -3.30 -4.90 -1.11
C ASN A 48 -2.80 -4.76 0.35
N TYR A 49 -2.32 -5.86 0.94
CA TYR A 49 -1.83 -5.89 2.32
C TYR A 49 -0.54 -5.08 2.52
N VAL A 50 0.28 -4.87 1.48
CA VAL A 50 1.50 -4.05 1.58
C VAL A 50 1.18 -2.60 1.97
N TYR A 51 -0.03 -2.12 1.68
CA TYR A 51 -0.49 -0.80 2.07
C TYR A 51 -0.57 -0.69 3.58
N TYR A 52 -1.06 -1.73 4.24
CA TYR A 52 -1.24 -1.74 5.69
C TYR A 52 0.12 -1.79 6.40
N GLU A 53 1.09 -2.53 5.85
CA GLU A 53 2.46 -2.57 6.37
C GLU A 53 3.13 -1.19 6.28
N ALA A 54 3.01 -0.52 5.13
CA ALA A 54 3.56 0.83 4.93
C ALA A 54 2.88 1.87 5.85
N LEU A 55 1.54 1.84 5.93
CA LEU A 55 0.76 2.74 6.78
C LEU A 55 1.04 2.53 8.27
N TYR A 56 1.13 1.27 8.72
CA TYR A 56 1.43 0.93 10.11
C TYR A 56 2.83 1.40 10.52
N GLY A 57 3.81 1.21 9.63
CA GLY A 57 5.17 1.69 9.84
C GLY A 57 5.36 3.19 9.67
N GLY A 58 4.33 3.91 9.23
CA GLY A 58 4.41 5.35 8.98
C GLY A 58 5.24 5.73 7.76
N TYR A 59 5.53 4.80 6.85
CA TYR A 59 6.31 5.09 5.63
C TYR A 59 5.44 5.84 4.61
N PRO A 60 6.01 6.75 3.79
CA PRO A 60 5.25 7.43 2.75
C PRO A 60 4.83 6.42 1.68
N LEU A 61 3.52 6.14 1.63
CA LEU A 61 2.91 5.21 0.68
C LEU A 61 2.31 6.00 -0.49
N ILE A 62 2.87 5.86 -1.69
CA ILE A 62 2.33 6.41 -2.93
C ILE A 62 1.50 5.31 -3.60
N HIS A 63 0.21 5.55 -3.84
CA HIS A 63 -0.71 4.50 -4.33
C HIS A 63 -1.83 5.02 -5.24
N ASN A 64 -2.41 4.12 -6.06
CA ASN A 64 -3.62 4.41 -6.85
C ASN A 64 -4.90 3.76 -6.32
N SER A 65 -4.85 3.10 -5.16
CA SER A 65 -6.04 2.45 -4.61
C SER A 65 -7.09 3.47 -4.16
N HIS A 66 -8.32 3.31 -4.66
CA HIS A 66 -9.50 4.04 -4.19
C HIS A 66 -10.04 3.52 -2.85
N LEU A 67 -9.73 2.27 -2.48
CA LEU A 67 -10.25 1.65 -1.25
C LEU A 67 -9.61 2.18 0.03
N ILE A 68 -8.40 2.75 -0.07
CA ILE A 68 -7.72 3.39 1.06
C ILE A 68 -7.80 4.93 0.98
N GLY A 69 -8.51 5.47 -0.01
CA GLY A 69 -8.80 6.91 -0.14
C GLY A 69 -7.54 7.78 -0.03
N ASP A 70 -7.61 8.83 0.78
CA ASP A 70 -6.47 9.74 1.03
C ASP A 70 -5.56 9.26 2.18
N CYS A 71 -5.70 8.00 2.62
CA CYS A 71 -4.81 7.40 3.61
C CYS A 71 -3.51 6.98 2.93
N GLY A 72 -2.55 7.90 2.90
CA GLY A 72 -1.35 7.77 2.08
C GLY A 72 -1.25 8.95 1.11
N TYR A 73 -0.44 8.79 0.09
CA TYR A 73 -0.28 9.74 -1.01
C TYR A 73 -0.92 9.16 -2.27
N ARG A 74 -2.18 9.51 -2.50
CA ARG A 74 -2.95 8.97 -3.62
C ARG A 74 -2.68 9.69 -4.94
N TYR A 75 -2.56 8.92 -6.02
CA TYR A 75 -2.73 9.35 -7.41
C TYR A 75 -3.88 8.55 -8.05
N HIS A 76 -4.37 8.96 -9.22
CA HIS A 76 -5.58 8.40 -9.82
C HIS A 76 -5.26 7.46 -10.99
N ASP A 77 -5.98 6.34 -11.01
CA ASP A 77 -5.97 5.36 -12.09
C ASP A 77 -4.56 4.97 -12.55
N PHE A 78 -4.20 5.36 -13.78
CA PHE A 78 -2.92 5.11 -14.43
C PHE A 78 -2.16 6.40 -14.73
N ASP A 79 -2.51 7.53 -14.10
CA ASP A 79 -1.82 8.82 -14.30
C ASP A 79 -0.44 8.78 -13.63
N CYS A 80 0.58 8.41 -14.41
CA CYS A 80 1.95 8.34 -13.94
C CYS A 80 2.59 9.71 -13.70
N GLU A 81 2.10 10.76 -14.37
CA GLU A 81 2.57 12.12 -14.10
C GLU A 81 2.06 12.61 -12.75
N GLU A 82 0.80 12.31 -12.42
CA GLU A 82 0.25 12.55 -11.09
C GLU A 82 1.00 11.73 -10.06
N GLY A 83 1.26 10.44 -10.32
CA GLY A 83 2.09 9.60 -9.47
C GLY A 83 3.46 10.23 -9.18
N GLY A 84 4.12 10.79 -10.21
CA GLY A 84 5.39 11.51 -10.05
C GLY A 84 5.27 12.76 -9.18
N ARG A 85 4.24 13.59 -9.39
CA ARG A 85 3.99 14.79 -8.56
C ARG A 85 3.70 14.43 -7.10
N VAL A 86 2.92 13.37 -6.90
CA VAL A 86 2.53 12.86 -5.58
C VAL A 86 3.74 12.29 -4.84
N LEU A 87 4.66 11.62 -5.53
CA LEU A 87 5.94 11.20 -4.96
C LEU A 87 6.80 12.39 -4.52
N LEU A 88 6.92 13.43 -5.36
CA LEU A 88 7.66 14.64 -4.99
C LEU A 88 7.04 15.34 -3.77
N ARG A 89 5.71 15.38 -3.70
CA ARG A 89 4.99 15.91 -2.53
C ARG A 89 5.29 15.08 -1.28
N ALA A 90 5.21 13.76 -1.38
CA ALA A 90 5.52 12.87 -0.26
C ALA A 90 6.93 13.13 0.28
N PHE A 91 7.92 13.23 -0.61
CA PHE A 91 9.30 13.51 -0.22
C PHE A 91 9.47 14.89 0.45
N ALA A 92 8.73 15.90 0.00
CA ALA A 92 8.84 17.26 0.54
C ALA A 92 8.12 17.45 1.89
N GLU A 93 7.02 16.73 2.11
CA GLU A 93 6.05 17.05 3.17
C GLU A 93 5.92 15.98 4.25
N HIS A 94 6.34 14.74 4.00
CA HIS A 94 6.02 13.61 4.88
C HIS A 94 6.59 13.76 6.28
N ASP A 95 7.89 14.06 6.41
CA ASP A 95 8.54 14.19 7.72
C ASP A 95 7.94 15.32 8.55
N ALA A 96 7.59 16.44 7.90
CA ALA A 96 6.98 17.59 8.56
C ALA A 96 5.53 17.32 9.00
N ASN A 97 4.84 16.37 8.36
CA ASN A 97 3.43 16.03 8.62
C ASN A 97 3.25 14.63 9.23
N LEU A 98 4.32 14.00 9.71
CA LEU A 98 4.34 12.60 10.12
C LEU A 98 3.27 12.29 11.17
N ASP A 99 3.07 13.17 12.15
CA ASP A 99 2.05 12.98 13.20
C ASP A 99 0.63 12.90 12.62
N SER A 100 0.31 13.79 11.67
CA SER A 100 -0.99 13.79 10.99
C SER A 100 -1.15 12.57 10.09
N TYR A 101 -0.07 12.17 9.41
CA TYR A 101 -0.03 10.97 8.59
C TYR A 101 -0.33 9.72 9.44
N LEU A 102 0.37 9.56 10.57
CA LEU A 102 0.17 8.46 11.52
C LEU A 102 -1.22 8.45 12.12
N ALA A 103 -1.80 9.61 12.44
CA ALA A 103 -3.17 9.71 12.95
C ALA A 103 -4.19 9.19 11.93
N THR A 104 -4.08 9.62 10.66
CA THR A 104 -4.94 9.14 9.57
C THR A 104 -4.75 7.65 9.33
N ALA A 105 -3.50 7.18 9.27
CA ALA A 105 -3.16 5.78 9.08
C ALA A 105 -3.74 4.89 10.18
N LYS A 106 -3.54 5.26 11.45
CA LYS A 106 -4.10 4.52 12.60
C LYS A 106 -5.61 4.46 12.57
N LYS A 107 -6.27 5.58 12.25
CA LYS A 107 -7.73 5.63 12.12
C LYS A 107 -8.23 4.67 11.04
N PHE A 108 -7.58 4.67 9.88
CA PHE A 108 -7.93 3.76 8.79
C PHE A 108 -7.67 2.29 9.17
N LEU A 109 -6.48 1.96 9.68
CA LEU A 109 -6.13 0.59 10.09
C LEU A 109 -7.06 0.05 11.17
N HIS A 110 -7.51 0.87 12.11
CA HIS A 110 -8.49 0.48 13.11
C HIS A 110 -9.82 0.01 12.49
N THR A 111 -10.22 0.53 11.31
CA THR A 111 -11.41 0.04 10.60
C THR A 111 -11.21 -1.36 10.01
N LEU A 112 -9.97 -1.79 9.84
CA LEU A 112 -9.60 -3.09 9.27
C LEU A 112 -9.22 -4.12 10.33
N ASP A 113 -9.17 -3.71 11.60
CA ASP A 113 -8.79 -4.59 12.70
C ASP A 113 -9.77 -5.78 12.77
N PRO A 114 -9.28 -7.03 12.80
CA PRO A 114 -10.14 -8.22 12.95
C PRO A 114 -10.95 -8.21 14.26
N GLU A 115 -10.48 -7.50 15.28
CA GLU A 115 -11.17 -7.33 16.57
C GLU A 115 -12.08 -6.09 16.58
N ASN A 116 -12.14 -5.31 15.49
CA ASN A 116 -13.08 -4.20 15.39
C ASN A 116 -14.52 -4.71 15.52
N GLU A 117 -15.27 -4.17 16.48
CA GLU A 117 -16.65 -4.62 16.79
C GLU A 117 -17.56 -4.58 15.56
N GLN A 118 -17.43 -3.57 14.70
CA GLN A 118 -18.23 -3.45 13.49
C GLN A 118 -17.89 -4.55 12.48
N ASN A 119 -16.60 -4.90 12.34
CA ASN A 119 -16.16 -6.01 11.49
C ASN A 119 -16.72 -7.33 12.03
N VAL A 120 -16.46 -7.64 13.30
CA VAL A 120 -16.95 -8.85 13.96
C VAL A 120 -18.47 -8.99 13.77
N ARG A 121 -19.22 -7.93 14.08
CA ARG A 121 -20.68 -7.92 13.91
C ARG A 121 -21.11 -8.18 12.47
N SER A 122 -20.49 -7.52 11.50
CA SER A 122 -20.87 -7.64 10.09
C SER A 122 -20.62 -9.06 9.56
N TYR A 123 -19.51 -9.69 9.96
CA TYR A 123 -19.22 -11.08 9.62
C TYR A 123 -20.16 -12.06 10.33
N THR A 124 -20.48 -11.83 11.61
CA THR A 124 -21.47 -12.63 12.34
C THR A 124 -22.84 -12.59 11.68
N GLU A 125 -23.36 -11.40 11.37
CA GLU A 125 -24.66 -11.22 10.70
C GLU A 125 -24.68 -11.92 9.32
N ALA A 126 -23.58 -11.82 8.56
CA ALA A 126 -23.44 -12.49 7.27
C ALA A 126 -23.47 -14.03 7.39
N ILE A 127 -22.81 -14.59 8.41
CA ILE A 127 -22.79 -16.03 8.67
C ILE A 127 -24.19 -16.51 9.09
N GLU A 128 -24.83 -15.81 10.03
CA GLU A 128 -26.20 -16.12 10.48
C GLU A 128 -27.19 -16.11 9.31
N ALA A 129 -27.07 -15.15 8.39
CA ALA A 129 -27.94 -15.05 7.22
C ALA A 129 -27.83 -16.25 6.26
N VAL A 130 -26.68 -16.93 6.22
CA VAL A 130 -26.52 -18.19 5.45
C VAL A 130 -27.36 -19.31 6.06
N TYR A 131 -27.38 -19.42 7.39
CA TYR A 131 -28.11 -20.47 8.10
C TYR A 131 -29.61 -20.18 8.26
N ALA A 132 -30.01 -18.91 8.33
CA ALA A 132 -31.42 -18.51 8.44
C ALA A 132 -32.25 -18.75 7.15
N ARG A 133 -31.57 -19.03 6.03
CA ARG A 133 -32.20 -19.30 4.72
C ARG A 133 -32.30 -20.79 4.39
N ALA A 134 -31.91 -21.68 5.32
CA ALA A 134 -32.05 -23.13 5.24
C ALA A 134 -33.30 -23.59 5.99
#